data_AF-A0A7J9REN3-F1
#
_entry.id   AF-A0A7J9REN3-F1
#
_cell.length_a   1.000
_cell.length_b   1.000
_cell.length_c   1.000
_cell.angle_alpha   90.00
_cell.angle_beta   90.00
_cell.angle_gamma   90.00
#
_symmetry.space_group_name_H-M   'P 1'
#
loop_
_entity.id
_entity.type
_entity.pdbx_description
1 polymer ?
#
loop_
_entity_poly.entity_id
_entity_poly.type
_entity_poly.pdbx_seq_one_letter_code
_entity_poly.pdbx_strand_id
1 'polypeptide(L)'
;MSNIYALKKEGLNETKTHEALKKLLVDRKNEFREISDMILPKTSLEPIKNWEQFVLNFCLDVNEAFKTWSGEMNLNSNSPQKALTILRQLSRNKTSMIQLSHLMNISYDLAKEFKEIYRRL
;
A
#
# COMPACT_ATOMS: atom_id res chain seq x y z
N MET A 1 -5.54 18.51 14.89
CA MET A 1 -5.86 17.06 15.04
C MET A 1 -4.99 16.30 14.06
N SER A 2 -4.02 15.54 14.58
CA SER A 2 -2.98 14.88 13.78
C SER A 2 -3.61 13.85 12.83
N ASN A 3 -3.43 14.04 11.52
CA ASN A 3 -3.84 13.10 10.48
C ASN A 3 -2.79 11.97 10.48
N ILE A 4 -2.94 10.99 11.38
CA ILE A 4 -1.97 9.92 11.68
C ILE A 4 -1.58 9.10 10.43
N TYR A 5 -2.35 9.21 9.34
CA TYR A 5 -2.15 8.50 8.08
C TYR A 5 -1.99 9.40 6.85
N ALA A 6 -1.60 10.67 7.04
CA ALA A 6 -1.25 11.56 5.92
C ALA A 6 -0.28 10.85 4.95
N LEU A 7 -0.54 10.97 3.65
CA LEU A 7 0.33 10.40 2.62
C LEU A 7 1.75 10.92 2.81
N LYS A 8 2.69 10.01 3.05
CA LYS A 8 4.08 10.36 3.37
C LYS A 8 5.00 10.45 2.15
N LYS A 9 4.46 10.36 0.92
CA LYS A 9 5.30 10.42 -0.28
C LYS A 9 5.48 11.85 -0.77
N GLU A 10 6.73 12.30 -0.71
CA GLU A 10 7.19 13.54 -1.34
C GLU A 10 6.81 13.56 -2.82
N GLY A 11 6.29 14.70 -3.28
CA GLY A 11 5.93 14.91 -4.69
C GLY A 11 4.47 14.61 -5.08
N LEU A 12 3.62 14.11 -4.17
CA LEU A 12 2.19 13.94 -4.44
C LEU A 12 1.36 15.10 -3.88
N ASN A 13 0.63 15.80 -4.76
CA ASN A 13 -0.41 16.75 -4.37
C ASN A 13 -1.57 16.03 -3.62
N GLU A 14 -1.98 16.58 -2.48
CA GLU A 14 -2.97 15.99 -1.57
C GLU A 14 -4.36 15.87 -2.21
N THR A 15 -4.86 16.95 -2.82
CA THR A 15 -6.18 16.97 -3.49
C THR A 15 -6.23 15.94 -4.62
N LYS A 16 -5.22 15.95 -5.49
CA LYS A 16 -5.09 15.02 -6.61
C LYS A 16 -4.98 13.57 -6.13
N THR A 17 -4.33 13.35 -4.98
CA THR A 17 -4.23 12.03 -4.36
C THR A 17 -5.57 11.55 -3.85
N HIS A 18 -6.33 12.42 -3.18
CA HIS A 18 -7.65 12.09 -2.68
C HIS A 18 -8.61 11.73 -3.84
N GLU A 19 -8.57 12.50 -4.93
CA GLU A 19 -9.37 12.22 -6.12
C GLU A 19 -8.97 10.91 -6.81
N ALA A 20 -7.68 10.66 -6.99
CA ALA A 20 -7.19 9.42 -7.58
C ALA A 20 -7.57 8.20 -6.72
N LEU A 21 -7.43 8.29 -5.40
CA LEU A 21 -7.82 7.24 -4.47
C LEU A 21 -9.34 7.01 -4.52
N LYS A 22 -10.15 8.08 -4.54
CA LYS A 22 -11.60 7.96 -4.66
C LYS A 22 -12.02 7.22 -5.94
N LYS A 23 -11.37 7.51 -7.07
CA LYS A 23 -11.60 6.80 -8.34
C LYS A 23 -11.19 5.34 -8.26
N LEU A 24 -10.02 5.04 -7.70
CA LEU A 24 -9.54 3.66 -7.53
C LEU A 24 -10.47 2.81 -6.67
N LEU A 25 -10.99 3.38 -5.59
CA LEU A 25 -11.89 2.70 -4.65
C LEU A 25 -13.26 2.35 -5.24
N VAL A 26 -13.62 2.87 -6.42
CA VAL A 26 -14.87 2.47 -7.10
C VAL A 26 -14.79 0.98 -7.47
N ASP A 27 -13.67 0.55 -8.03
CA ASP A 27 -13.51 -0.81 -8.57
C ASP A 27 -12.72 -1.73 -7.64
N ARG A 28 -11.83 -1.18 -6.80
CA ARG A 28 -10.85 -1.95 -6.01
C ARG A 28 -11.12 -2.04 -4.51
N LYS A 29 -12.36 -1.74 -4.09
CA LYS A 29 -12.70 -1.67 -2.65
C LYS A 29 -12.47 -2.98 -1.91
N ASN A 30 -12.69 -4.12 -2.57
CA ASN A 30 -12.56 -5.43 -1.95
C ASN A 30 -11.09 -5.79 -1.71
N GLU A 31 -10.23 -5.49 -2.67
CA GLU A 31 -8.78 -5.65 -2.57
C GLU A 31 -8.21 -4.75 -1.48
N PHE A 32 -8.68 -3.50 -1.40
CA PHE A 32 -8.31 -2.61 -0.29
C PHE A 32 -8.69 -3.22 1.07
N ARG A 33 -9.90 -3.81 1.19
CA ARG A 33 -10.33 -4.49 2.43
C ARG A 33 -9.45 -5.69 2.75
N GLU A 34 -9.14 -6.52 1.77
CA GLU A 34 -8.29 -7.69 1.94
C GLU A 34 -6.89 -7.32 2.46
N ILE A 35 -6.28 -6.28 1.88
CA ILE A 35 -5.01 -5.76 2.38
C ILE A 35 -5.17 -5.17 3.79
N SER A 36 -6.26 -4.43 4.05
CA SER A 36 -6.52 -3.83 5.36
C SER A 36 -6.63 -4.86 6.48
N ASP A 37 -7.30 -5.99 6.24
CA ASP A 37 -7.46 -7.09 7.20
C ASP A 37 -6.13 -7.75 7.57
N MET A 38 -5.14 -7.59 6.69
CA MET A 38 -3.80 -8.12 6.86
C MET A 38 -2.89 -7.16 7.63
N ILE A 39 -2.89 -5.88 7.27
CA ILE A 39 -1.88 -4.92 7.75
C ILE A 39 -2.36 -4.08 8.93
N LEU A 40 -3.67 -3.96 9.14
CA LEU A 40 -4.23 -3.17 10.24
C LEU A 40 -4.33 -4.00 11.53
N PRO A 41 -4.16 -3.37 12.70
CA PRO A 41 -4.36 -4.04 13.97
C PRO A 41 -5.83 -4.49 14.12
N LYS A 42 -6.06 -5.79 14.32
CA LYS A 42 -7.40 -6.35 14.59
C LYS A 42 -7.97 -5.96 15.98
N THR A 43 -7.17 -5.30 16.80
CA THR A 43 -7.48 -4.97 18.19
C THR A 43 -7.89 -3.52 18.40
N SER A 44 -8.08 -2.70 17.34
CA SER A 44 -8.53 -1.33 17.55
C SER A 44 -10.02 -1.33 17.94
N LEU A 45 -10.32 -0.71 19.08
CA LEU A 45 -11.69 -0.55 19.60
C LEU A 45 -12.52 0.43 18.73
N GLU A 46 -11.84 1.27 17.96
CA GLU A 46 -12.44 2.29 17.09
C GLU A 46 -12.08 2.03 15.62
N PRO A 47 -12.99 2.33 14.67
CA PRO A 47 -12.68 2.29 13.24
C PRO A 47 -11.50 3.22 12.92
N ILE A 48 -10.49 2.69 12.24
CA ILE A 48 -9.33 3.47 11.81
C ILE A 48 -9.78 4.48 10.75
N LYS A 49 -9.81 5.77 11.10
CA LYS A 49 -10.09 6.85 10.14
C LYS A 49 -9.02 6.86 9.05
N ASN A 50 -9.42 7.11 7.81
CA ASN A 50 -8.54 7.18 6.64
C ASN A 50 -7.69 5.91 6.41
N TRP A 51 -8.22 4.73 6.76
CA TRP A 51 -7.52 3.46 6.59
C TRP A 51 -7.18 3.19 5.12
N GLU A 52 -7.97 3.71 4.17
CA GLU A 52 -7.70 3.59 2.74
C GLU A 52 -6.40 4.32 2.35
N GLN A 53 -6.12 5.48 2.93
CA GLN A 53 -4.84 6.16 2.70
C GLN A 53 -3.67 5.38 3.30
N PHE A 54 -3.87 4.74 4.45
CA PHE A 54 -2.86 3.86 5.02
C PHE A 54 -2.56 2.66 4.12
N VAL A 55 -3.60 1.98 3.64
CA VAL A 55 -3.48 0.86 2.69
C VAL A 55 -2.79 1.32 1.40
N LEU A 56 -3.15 2.49 0.86
CA LEU A 56 -2.50 3.02 -0.33
C LEU A 56 -1.01 3.28 -0.10
N ASN A 57 -0.63 3.89 1.03
CA ASN A 57 0.78 4.10 1.39
C ASN A 57 1.55 2.77 1.41
N PHE A 58 0.98 1.76 2.05
CA PHE A 58 1.55 0.42 2.09
C PHE A 58 1.73 -0.15 0.68
N CYS A 59 0.70 -0.08 -0.17
CA CYS A 59 0.78 -0.53 -1.57
C CYS A 59 1.89 0.21 -2.34
N LEU A 60 2.02 1.51 -2.13
CA LEU A 60 3.06 2.34 -2.75
C LEU A 60 4.47 1.97 -2.27
N ASP A 61 4.66 1.53 -1.03
CA ASP A 61 5.92 0.96 -0.53
C ASP A 61 6.20 -0.42 -1.15
N VAL A 62 5.18 -1.28 -1.30
CA VAL A 62 5.32 -2.57 -2.01
C VAL A 62 5.78 -2.35 -3.46
N ASN A 63 5.20 -1.37 -4.16
CA ASN A 63 5.61 -1.06 -5.52
C ASN A 63 7.07 -0.59 -5.61
N GLU A 64 7.56 0.19 -4.65
CA GLU A 64 8.98 0.57 -4.58
C GLU A 64 9.89 -0.63 -4.29
N ALA A 65 9.48 -1.51 -3.38
CA ALA A 65 10.21 -2.74 -3.08
C ALA A 65 10.34 -3.61 -4.33
N PHE A 66 9.25 -3.81 -5.09
CA PHE A 66 9.27 -4.55 -6.34
C PHE A 66 10.23 -3.94 -7.37
N LYS A 67 10.18 -2.62 -7.57
CA LYS A 67 11.11 -1.92 -8.47
C LYS A 67 12.56 -2.07 -8.05
N THR A 68 12.81 -2.11 -6.75
CA THR A 68 14.15 -2.32 -6.20
C THR A 68 14.61 -3.76 -6.44
N TRP A 69 13.74 -4.75 -6.23
CA TRP A 69 14.03 -6.17 -6.47
C TRP A 69 14.22 -6.49 -7.95
N SER A 70 13.50 -5.80 -8.85
CA SER A 70 13.61 -5.98 -10.30
C SER A 70 14.80 -5.22 -10.92
N GLY A 71 15.49 -4.38 -10.16
CA GLY A 71 16.59 -3.53 -10.65
C GLY A 71 16.13 -2.26 -11.39
N GLU A 72 14.83 -1.96 -11.43
CA GLU A 72 14.29 -0.70 -11.97
C GLU A 72 14.58 0.51 -11.07
N MET A 73 14.91 0.28 -9.80
CA MET A 73 15.25 1.30 -8.82
C MET A 73 16.48 0.88 -8.03
N ASN A 74 17.39 1.83 -7.78
CA ASN A 74 18.56 1.59 -6.93
C ASN A 74 18.14 1.36 -5.48
N LEU A 75 18.86 0.48 -4.79
CA LEU A 75 18.75 0.31 -3.34
C LEU A 75 19.11 1.63 -2.64
N ASN A 76 18.32 2.03 -1.65
CA ASN A 76 18.71 3.02 -0.65
C ASN A 76 19.04 2.32 0.69
N SER A 77 19.59 3.08 1.64
CA SER A 77 20.01 2.55 2.95
C SER A 77 18.89 1.87 3.75
N ASN A 78 17.62 2.19 3.47
CA ASN A 78 16.45 1.65 4.16
C ASN A 78 15.71 0.57 3.35
N SER A 79 16.08 0.31 2.09
CA SER A 79 15.39 -0.65 1.22
C SER A 79 15.31 -2.06 1.84
N PRO A 80 16.38 -2.63 2.45
CA PRO A 80 16.31 -3.96 3.08
C PRO A 80 15.32 -4.03 4.24
N GLN A 81 15.33 -3.03 5.13
CA GLN A 81 14.45 -2.98 6.31
C GLN A 81 12.98 -2.79 5.91
N LYS A 82 12.71 -1.94 4.90
CA LYS A 82 11.37 -1.79 4.33
C LYS A 82 10.86 -3.09 3.73
N ALA A 83 11.67 -3.75 2.90
CA ALA A 83 11.34 -5.04 2.30
C ALA A 83 10.99 -6.11 3.35
N LEU A 84 11.81 -6.22 4.41
CA LEU A 84 11.56 -7.16 5.50
C LEU A 84 10.26 -6.84 6.27
N THR A 85 9.96 -5.55 6.45
CA THR A 85 8.73 -5.10 7.12
C THR A 85 7.49 -5.46 6.32
N ILE A 86 7.50 -5.20 5.01
CA ILE A 86 6.42 -5.59 4.08
C ILE A 86 6.18 -7.10 4.15
N LEU A 87 7.26 -7.89 4.00
CA LEU A 87 7.16 -9.34 4.03
C LEU A 87 6.62 -9.86 5.37
N ARG A 88 7.08 -9.30 6.50
CA ARG A 88 6.59 -9.67 7.83
C ARG A 88 5.10 -9.33 8.00
N GLN A 89 4.65 -8.19 7.50
CA GLN A 89 3.25 -7.79 7.59
C GLN A 89 2.35 -8.69 6.74
N LEU A 90 2.72 -9.00 5.50
CA LEU A 90 1.89 -9.82 4.61
C LEU A 90 1.93 -11.32 4.94
N SER A 91 3.06 -11.81 5.45
CA SER A 91 3.23 -13.23 5.81
C SER A 91 2.57 -13.59 7.14
N ARG A 92 2.14 -12.61 7.95
CA ARG A 92 1.51 -12.89 9.25
C ARG A 92 0.30 -13.80 9.05
N ASN A 93 0.29 -14.92 9.77
CA ASN A 93 -0.75 -15.97 9.67
C ASN A 93 -0.91 -16.58 8.26
N LYS A 94 0.09 -16.49 7.39
CA LYS A 94 0.13 -17.19 6.09
C LYS A 94 0.99 -18.43 6.19
N THR A 95 0.53 -19.52 5.59
CA THR A 95 1.18 -20.83 5.65
C THR A 95 1.81 -21.23 4.31
N SER A 96 1.57 -20.45 3.25
CA SER A 96 2.10 -20.73 1.92
C SER A 96 2.63 -19.46 1.22
N MET A 97 3.65 -19.67 0.37
CA MET A 97 4.18 -18.61 -0.48
C MET A 97 3.12 -18.10 -1.48
N ILE A 98 2.18 -18.95 -1.91
CA ILE A 98 1.10 -18.57 -2.83
C ILE A 98 0.24 -17.46 -2.23
N GLN A 99 -0.15 -17.59 -0.95
CA GLN A 99 -0.94 -16.56 -0.28
C GLN A 99 -0.17 -15.25 -0.11
N LEU A 100 1.13 -15.33 0.19
CA LEU A 100 1.99 -14.15 0.28
C LEU A 100 2.12 -13.45 -1.08
N SER A 101 2.40 -14.21 -2.14
CA SER A 101 2.48 -13.71 -3.51
C SER A 101 1.18 -13.07 -3.97
N HIS A 102 0.02 -13.65 -3.63
CA HIS A 102 -1.28 -13.05 -3.94
C HIS A 102 -1.42 -11.64 -3.36
N LEU A 103 -1.14 -11.48 -2.06
CA LEU A 103 -1.24 -10.18 -1.39
C LEU A 103 -0.21 -9.16 -1.89
N MET A 104 1.01 -9.63 -2.22
CA MET A 104 2.03 -8.77 -2.84
C MET A 104 1.59 -8.28 -4.22
N ASN A 105 1.01 -9.16 -5.04
CA ASN A 105 0.51 -8.81 -6.37
C ASN A 105 -0.64 -7.80 -6.29
N ILE A 106 -1.63 -8.04 -5.41
CA ILE A 106 -2.70 -7.07 -5.16
C ILE A 106 -2.10 -5.70 -4.79
N SER A 107 -1.20 -5.67 -3.81
CA SER A 107 -0.58 -4.42 -3.35
C SER A 107 0.17 -3.69 -4.46
N TYR A 108 0.88 -4.44 -5.31
CA TYR A 108 1.61 -3.91 -6.46
C TYR A 108 0.66 -3.33 -7.53
N ASP A 109 -0.41 -4.04 -7.86
CA ASP A 109 -1.39 -3.65 -8.87
C ASP A 109 -2.16 -2.41 -8.44
N LEU A 110 -2.65 -2.37 -7.18
CA LEU A 110 -3.32 -1.19 -6.62
C LEU A 110 -2.43 0.07 -6.70
N ALA A 111 -1.13 -0.08 -6.41
CA ALA A 111 -0.19 1.03 -6.52
C ALA A 111 0.05 1.48 -7.96
N LYS A 112 0.10 0.56 -8.93
CA LYS A 112 0.22 0.92 -10.36
C LYS A 112 -1.03 1.61 -10.87
N GLU A 113 -2.20 1.07 -10.58
CA GLU A 113 -3.48 1.67 -10.98
C GLU A 113 -3.66 3.05 -10.37
N PHE A 114 -3.35 3.22 -9.07
CA PHE A 114 -3.33 4.53 -8.44
C PHE A 114 -2.43 5.51 -9.19
N LYS A 115 -1.19 5.13 -9.50
CA LYS A 115 -0.23 5.99 -10.21
C LYS A 115 -0.74 6.37 -11.60
N GLU A 116 -1.38 5.45 -12.31
CA GLU A 116 -1.96 5.74 -13.62
C GLU A 116 -3.16 6.67 -13.55
N ILE A 117 -4.07 6.47 -12.59
CA ILE A 117 -5.20 7.38 -12.36
C ILE A 117 -4.67 8.76 -11.98
N TYR A 118 -3.72 8.82 -11.05
CA TYR A 118 -3.08 10.05 -10.61
C TYR A 118 -2.42 10.78 -11.78
N ARG A 119 -1.67 10.08 -12.64
CA ARG A 119 -1.01 10.69 -13.81
C ARG A 119 -2.00 11.31 -14.81
N ARG A 120 -3.23 10.80 -14.88
CA ARG A 120 -4.28 11.26 -15.82
C ARG A 120 -5.12 12.43 -15.28
N LEU A 121 -5.13 12.63 -13.97
CA LEU A 121 -5.62 13.86 -13.33
C LEU A 121 -4.61 15.00 -13.55
#